data_AF-A0A7C3GGU4-F1
#
_entry.id   AF-A0A7C3GGU4-F1
#
_cell.length_a   1.000
_cell.length_b   1.000
_cell.length_c   1.000
_cell.angle_alpha   90.00
_cell.angle_beta   90.00
_cell.angle_gamma   90.00
#
_symmetry.space_group_name_H-M   'P 1'
#
loop_
_entity.id
_entity.type
_entity.pdbx_description
1 polymer ?
#
loop_
_entity_poly.entity_id
_entity_poly.type
_entity_poly.pdbx_seq_one_letter_code
_entity_poly.pdbx_strand_id
1 'polypeptide(L)'
;IIFASPVIMGFTSAFLKRVHDKFVPLVLPYTSLYNEESHHHPRYEKFPAMGLVLQPDSDTDEEDIEIIKSIYSRDSLNFHADLVFTRLTTDPIEKVTNEINSL
;
A
#
# COMPACT_ATOMS: atom_id res chain seq x y z
N ILE A 1 4.68 -4.95 -6.39
CA ILE A 1 3.51 -5.77 -5.96
C ILE A 1 2.28 -4.92 -6.15
N ILE A 2 1.19 -5.49 -6.66
CA ILE A 2 -0.09 -4.78 -6.78
C ILE A 2 -1.08 -5.42 -5.82
N PHE A 3 -1.62 -4.62 -4.92
CA PHE A 3 -2.70 -5.02 -4.03
C PHE A 3 -4.04 -4.58 -4.60
N ALA A 4 -5.05 -5.42 -4.46
CA ALA A 4 -6.42 -5.10 -4.84
C ALA A 4 -7.35 -5.46 -3.70
N SER A 5 -8.27 -4.55 -3.35
CA SER A 5 -9.25 -4.79 -2.30
C SER A 5 -10.51 -3.97 -2.51
N PRO A 6 -11.69 -4.50 -2.15
CA PRO A 6 -12.83 -3.63 -1.85
C PRO A 6 -12.52 -2.72 -0.67
N VAL A 7 -13.10 -1.53 -0.69
CA VAL A 7 -13.26 -0.68 0.49
C VAL A 7 -14.42 -1.25 1.30
N ILE A 8 -14.18 -1.50 2.59
CA ILE A 8 -15.15 -2.05 3.52
C ILE A 8 -15.03 -1.25 4.80
N MET A 9 -16.11 -0.55 5.19
CA MET A 9 -16.14 0.32 6.38
C MET A 9 -15.01 1.37 6.36
N GLY A 10 -14.82 2.06 5.24
CA GLY A 10 -13.83 3.14 5.09
C GLY A 10 -12.36 2.68 4.97
N PHE A 11 -12.08 1.39 4.81
CA PHE A 11 -10.71 0.90 4.67
C PHE A 11 -10.57 -0.36 3.80
N THR A 12 -9.33 -0.80 3.53
CA THR A 12 -9.11 -2.08 2.83
C THR A 12 -9.62 -3.27 3.63
N SER A 13 -10.03 -4.32 2.93
CA SER A 13 -10.57 -5.54 3.53
C SER A 13 -9.63 -6.18 4.55
N ALA A 14 -10.21 -6.82 5.56
CA ALA A 14 -9.46 -7.59 6.55
C ALA A 14 -8.60 -8.71 5.94
N PHE A 15 -9.01 -9.24 4.78
CA PHE A 15 -8.21 -10.23 4.04
C PHE A 15 -6.92 -9.63 3.50
N LEU A 16 -6.99 -8.46 2.87
CA LEU A 16 -5.79 -7.78 2.39
C LEU A 16 -4.87 -7.40 3.55
N LYS A 17 -5.42 -6.86 4.65
CA LYS A 17 -4.63 -6.54 5.84
C LYS A 17 -3.90 -7.75 6.42
N ARG A 18 -4.55 -8.92 6.47
CA ARG A 18 -3.92 -10.18 6.91
C ARG A 18 -2.79 -10.65 5.99
N VAL A 19 -2.87 -10.37 4.70
CA VAL A 19 -1.77 -10.64 3.77
C VAL A 19 -0.62 -9.68 4.03
N HIS A 20 -0.93 -8.39 4.22
CA HIS A 20 0.06 -7.36 4.53
C HIS A 20 0.85 -7.66 5.80
N ASP A 21 0.18 -8.08 6.88
CA ASP A 21 0.84 -8.42 8.16
C ASP A 21 1.83 -9.59 8.05
N LYS A 22 1.67 -10.45 7.04
CA LYS A 22 2.63 -11.54 6.78
C LYS A 22 3.93 -11.03 6.14
N PHE A 23 4.04 -9.74 5.84
CA PHE A 23 5.25 -9.14 5.29
C PHE A 23 6.21 -8.65 6.38
N VAL A 24 5.80 -8.62 7.66
CA VAL A 24 6.69 -8.28 8.80
C VAL A 24 8.03 -9.06 8.77
N PRO A 25 8.09 -10.36 8.40
CA PRO A 25 9.35 -11.07 8.27
C PRO A 25 10.30 -10.52 7.19
N LEU A 26 9.88 -9.62 6.30
CA LEU A 26 10.74 -8.97 5.30
C LEU A 26 11.65 -7.90 5.91
N VAL A 27 11.45 -7.54 7.17
CA VAL A 27 12.37 -6.68 7.93
C VAL A 27 13.04 -7.45 9.06
N LEU A 28 14.15 -6.91 9.56
CA LEU A 28 14.90 -7.46 10.68
C LEU A 28 14.40 -6.88 12.01
N PRO A 29 14.52 -7.60 13.14
CA PRO A 29 14.06 -7.14 14.45
C PRO A 29 14.95 -6.03 15.06
N TYR A 30 15.90 -5.49 14.29
CA TYR A 30 16.74 -4.36 14.68
C TYR A 30 16.09 -3.06 14.20
N THR A 31 16.25 -1.98 14.96
CA THR A 31 15.71 -0.66 14.61
C THR A 31 16.79 0.39 14.51
N SER A 32 16.57 1.37 13.63
CA SER A 32 17.39 2.56 13.44
C SER A 32 16.50 3.79 13.32
N LEU A 33 17.05 4.97 13.60
CA LEU A 33 16.34 6.23 13.39
C LEU A 33 16.44 6.65 11.92
N TYR A 34 15.31 6.89 11.27
CA TYR A 34 15.20 7.43 9.92
C TYR A 34 14.11 8.51 9.92
N ASN A 35 14.43 9.73 9.45
CA ASN A 35 13.53 10.89 9.51
C ASN A 35 12.86 11.11 10.88
N GLU A 36 13.64 11.03 11.96
CA GLU A 36 13.14 11.18 13.34
C GLU A 36 12.14 10.07 13.78
N GLU A 37 12.00 9.00 13.00
CA GLU A 37 11.13 7.87 13.27
C GLU A 37 11.93 6.57 13.44
N SER A 38 11.39 5.61 14.21
CA SER A 38 12.01 4.29 14.37
C SER A 38 11.61 3.37 13.22
N HIS A 39 12.60 2.92 12.45
CA HIS A 39 12.41 2.02 11.32
C HIS A 39 13.18 0.73 11.50
N HIS A 40 12.60 -0.39 11.09
CA HIS A 40 13.30 -1.68 11.09
C HIS A 40 14.37 -1.73 9.99
N HIS A 41 15.46 -2.45 10.24
CA HIS A 41 16.46 -2.67 9.18
C HIS A 41 15.89 -3.55 8.06
N PRO A 42 16.23 -3.25 6.79
CA PRO A 42 15.81 -4.08 5.67
C PRO A 42 16.47 -5.47 5.76
N ARG A 43 15.72 -6.53 5.45
CA ARG A 43 16.29 -7.88 5.33
C ARG A 43 17.03 -8.09 4.01
N TYR A 44 16.56 -7.45 2.94
CA TYR A 44 17.08 -7.60 1.58
C TYR A 44 17.54 -6.25 1.04
N GLU A 45 18.43 -6.27 0.05
CA GLU A 45 18.92 -5.04 -0.59
C GLU A 45 17.84 -4.32 -1.41
N LYS A 46 16.87 -5.08 -1.95
CA LYS A 46 15.85 -4.57 -2.86
C LYS A 46 14.46 -5.00 -2.42
N PHE A 47 13.53 -4.04 -2.47
CA PHE A 47 12.11 -4.25 -2.23
C PHE A 47 11.32 -3.82 -3.47
N PRO A 48 10.22 -4.50 -3.81
CA PRO A 48 9.38 -4.10 -4.92
C PRO A 48 8.55 -2.86 -4.53
N ALA A 49 8.36 -1.94 -5.48
CA ALA A 49 7.36 -0.89 -5.36
C ALA A 49 5.95 -1.48 -5.14
N MET A 50 5.06 -0.72 -4.51
CA MET A 50 3.70 -1.13 -4.19
C MET A 50 2.66 -0.29 -4.93
N GLY A 51 1.71 -0.94 -5.58
CA GLY A 51 0.53 -0.29 -6.16
C GLY A 51 -0.74 -0.76 -5.46
N LEU A 52 -1.74 0.11 -5.39
CA LEU A 52 -3.02 -0.18 -4.75
C LEU A 52 -4.19 0.09 -5.70
N VAL A 53 -5.08 -0.91 -5.83
CA VAL A 53 -6.34 -0.79 -6.58
C VAL A 53 -7.49 -1.01 -5.61
N LEU A 54 -8.38 -0.02 -5.51
CA LEU A 54 -9.51 -0.03 -4.57
C LEU A 54 -10.82 -0.16 -5.33
N GLN A 55 -11.69 -1.05 -4.87
CA GLN A 55 -13.07 -1.09 -5.33
C GLN A 55 -13.95 -0.33 -4.32
N PRO A 56 -14.41 0.90 -4.64
CA PRO A 56 -15.30 1.64 -3.75
C PRO A 56 -16.68 0.95 -3.64
N ASP A 57 -17.34 1.14 -2.50
CA ASP A 57 -18.76 0.81 -2.30
C ASP A 57 -19.64 2.07 -2.41
N SER A 58 -20.92 1.99 -2.03
CA SER A 58 -21.86 3.11 -2.12
C SER A 58 -21.58 4.25 -1.15
N ASP A 59 -20.89 3.96 -0.05
CA ASP A 59 -20.65 4.89 1.05
C ASP A 59 -19.20 5.40 1.05
N THR A 60 -18.36 4.86 0.16
CA THR A 60 -16.96 5.26 -0.02
C THR A 60 -16.88 6.66 -0.63
N ASP A 61 -16.22 7.58 0.06
CA ASP A 61 -15.98 8.94 -0.42
C ASP A 61 -14.49 9.23 -0.71
N GLU A 62 -14.18 10.47 -1.11
CA GLU A 62 -12.81 10.88 -1.40
C GLU A 62 -11.90 10.89 -0.15
N GLU A 63 -12.49 11.15 1.02
CA GLU A 63 -11.75 11.15 2.29
C GLU A 63 -11.27 9.73 2.62
N ASP A 64 -12.13 8.72 2.46
CA ASP A 64 -11.75 7.31 2.63
C ASP A 64 -10.55 6.94 1.74
N ILE A 65 -10.57 7.33 0.46
CA ILE A 65 -9.51 7.01 -0.48
C ILE A 65 -8.19 7.71 -0.10
N GLU A 66 -8.23 8.98 0.29
CA GLU A 66 -7.03 9.70 0.71
C GLU A 66 -6.49 9.18 2.05
N ILE A 67 -7.35 8.77 2.99
CA ILE A 67 -6.95 8.09 4.22
C ILE A 67 -6.23 6.78 3.90
N ILE A 68 -6.82 5.93 3.05
CA ILE A 68 -6.22 4.64 2.66
C ILE A 68 -4.86 4.87 1.98
N LYS A 69 -4.79 5.78 1.02
CA LYS A 69 -3.56 6.13 0.30
C LYS A 69 -2.48 6.66 1.25
N SER A 70 -2.84 7.54 2.17
CA SER A 70 -1.91 8.09 3.17
C SER A 70 -1.36 6.99 4.07
N ILE A 71 -2.23 6.10 4.57
CA ILE A 71 -1.82 4.96 5.41
C ILE A 71 -0.89 4.02 4.63
N TYR A 72 -1.24 3.63 3.40
CA TYR A 72 -0.39 2.74 2.59
C TYR A 72 0.94 3.41 2.20
N SER A 73 0.95 4.71 1.93
CA SER A 73 2.18 5.47 1.65
C SER A 73 3.10 5.53 2.87
N ARG A 74 2.53 5.60 4.07
CA ARG A 74 3.29 5.56 5.32
C ARG A 74 3.75 4.16 5.67
N ASP A 75 2.91 3.15 5.44
CA ASP A 75 3.25 1.76 5.71
C ASP A 75 4.30 1.21 4.73
N SER A 76 4.34 1.72 3.48
CA SER A 76 5.38 1.34 2.52
C SER A 76 6.80 1.65 3.02
N LEU A 77 6.97 2.74 3.76
CA LEU A 77 8.24 3.13 4.37
C LEU A 77 8.74 2.06 5.35
N ASN A 78 7.84 1.43 6.13
CA ASN A 78 8.21 0.35 7.06
C ASN A 78 8.79 -0.87 6.33
N PHE A 79 8.47 -1.04 5.05
CA PHE A 79 8.95 -2.12 4.19
C PHE A 79 9.98 -1.65 3.16
N HIS A 80 10.60 -0.48 3.37
CA HIS A 80 11.64 0.08 2.48
C HIS A 80 11.17 0.14 1.01
N ALA A 81 9.88 0.44 0.80
CA ALA A 81 9.23 0.50 -0.49
C ALA A 81 8.44 1.79 -0.67
N ASP A 82 8.08 2.10 -1.91
CA ASP A 82 7.24 3.25 -2.26
C ASP A 82 5.85 2.78 -2.69
N LEU A 83 4.81 3.49 -2.24
CA LEU A 83 3.49 3.44 -2.86
C LEU A 83 3.51 4.30 -4.12
N VAL A 84 3.56 3.67 -5.28
CA VAL A 84 3.72 4.34 -6.59
C VAL A 84 2.40 4.81 -7.19
N PHE A 85 1.29 4.11 -6.90
CA PHE A 85 -0.03 4.56 -7.32
C PHE A 85 -1.13 4.02 -6.41
N THR A 86 -2.23 4.78 -6.34
CA THR A 86 -3.54 4.33 -5.89
C THR A 86 -4.55 4.62 -7.00
N ARG A 87 -5.31 3.61 -7.42
CA ARG A 87 -6.33 3.70 -8.47
C ARG A 87 -7.62 3.03 -8.01
N LEU A 88 -8.73 3.40 -8.64
CA LEU A 88 -10.04 2.81 -8.36
C LEU A 88 -10.43 1.81 -9.45
N THR A 89 -11.23 0.80 -9.12
CA THR A 89 -11.80 -0.10 -10.15
C THR A 89 -12.82 0.61 -11.05
N THR A 90 -13.23 1.82 -10.68
CA THR A 90 -14.07 2.71 -11.50
C THR A 90 -13.25 3.57 -12.46
N ASP A 91 -11.92 3.61 -12.33
CA ASP A 91 -11.06 4.26 -13.30
C ASP A 91 -11.08 3.50 -14.64
N PRO A 92 -10.89 4.20 -15.78
CA PRO A 92 -10.63 3.54 -17.06
C PRO A 92 -9.47 2.56 -16.95
N ILE A 93 -9.65 1.34 -17.48
CA ILE A 93 -8.65 0.26 -17.38
C ILE A 93 -7.30 0.64 -17.97
N GLU A 94 -7.29 1.52 -18.97
CA GLU A 94 -6.08 2.04 -19.62
C GLU A 94 -5.23 2.84 -18.62
N LYS A 95 -5.86 3.63 -17.73
CA LYS A 95 -5.11 4.36 -16.71
C LYS A 95 -4.41 3.41 -15.74
N VAL A 96 -5.12 2.40 -15.24
CA VAL A 96 -4.55 1.39 -14.33
C VAL A 96 -3.41 0.64 -15.02
N THR A 97 -3.61 0.23 -16.27
CA THR A 97 -2.60 -0.50 -17.04
C THR A 97 -1.35 0.35 -17.31
N ASN A 98 -1.53 1.66 -17.60
CA ASN A 98 -0.42 2.57 -17.83
C ASN A 98 0.44 2.76 -16.57
N GLU A 99 -0.18 2.89 -15.39
CA GLU A 99 0.57 2.93 -14.11
C GLU A 99 1.44 1.68 -13.96
N ILE A 100 0.85 0.50 -14.16
CA ILE A 100 1.54 -0.79 -14.02
C ILE A 100 2.72 -0.90 -14.99
N ASN A 101 2.55 -0.49 -16.25
CA ASN A 101 3.60 -0.56 -17.27
C ASN A 101 4.73 0.46 -17.06
N SER A 102 4.54 1.46 -16.19
CA SER A 102 5.54 2.49 -15.90
C SER A 102 6.48 2.13 -14.72
N LEU A 103 6.25 0.99 -14.07
CA LEU A 103 7.03 0.45 -12.95
C LEU A 103 8.21 -0.42 -13.41
#